data_AF-A0A7R9MC61-F1
#
_entry.id   AF-A0A7R9MC61-F1
#
_cell.length_a   1.000
_cell.length_b   1.000
_cell.length_c   1.000
_cell.angle_alpha   90.00
_cell.angle_beta   90.00
_cell.angle_gamma   90.00
#
_symmetry.space_group_name_H-M   'P 1'
#
loop_
_entity.id
_entity.type
_entity.pdbx_description
1 polymer ?
#
loop_
_entity_poly.entity_id
_entity_poly.type
_entity_poly.pdbx_seq_one_letter_code
_entity_poly.pdbx_strand_id
1 'polypeptide(L)'
;MNMISDVYHAYQLVHSQGIPDDRIIVMHSDDIAYDPLNPTPGVIINAINGTNVYEGVPKDYTGNDVTIKNFFGVLNGDPELIKHGKKVIKTNANNQIIMFPNETLHAKDLVNVLGELYKQNKYDQLVVYLESCKSGSMFANLLPNDWNLYALAATQPDEYGAQYSYDFSPRQSFLATYFSTIWFQNADQSDPERETLDTQFQYIAARPDVWVPYQVGDETWCLNVTQHPQQYGDLSIAKTRTVSQFMGPLSQNGLNKDIKQDIIIEKCNLTIDQDIYVFLAQKRIDLTVDTNEKQRYQDQLDGLTRGREYVDKVLYEYVNSIQHLMPNIATNAILNTNRELYNRECYRKMVDTFNEKCFNLSKNTYALHKVHVFINICETLNGRTEVWESAAKQLDNCENNTENEFIEMHSELQPLLAKNIGHNSHPITNQSDRKSCNLINRLPFSFWLTPVWIYCIY
;
A
#
# COMPACT_ATOMS: atom_id res chain seq x y z
N MET A 1 8.37 -2.70 5.55
CA MET A 1 8.04 -4.11 5.86
C MET A 1 6.53 -4.41 5.76
N ASN A 2 5.66 -3.39 5.71
CA ASN A 2 4.41 -3.45 6.49
C ASN A 2 3.19 -3.97 5.73
N MET A 3 2.94 -3.55 4.48
CA MET A 3 1.79 -4.07 3.71
C MET A 3 2.05 -5.48 3.16
N ILE A 4 3.32 -5.86 2.98
CA ILE A 4 3.70 -7.15 2.43
C ILE A 4 3.54 -8.27 3.47
N SER A 5 3.76 -8.01 4.77
CA SER A 5 3.48 -8.99 5.82
C SER A 5 1.98 -9.29 5.97
N ASP A 6 1.09 -8.34 5.68
CA ASP A 6 -0.36 -8.57 5.65
C ASP A 6 -0.74 -9.57 4.53
N VAL A 7 -0.13 -9.47 3.33
CA VAL A 7 -0.28 -10.48 2.26
C VAL A 7 0.05 -11.87 2.76
N TYR A 8 1.20 -11.96 3.41
CA TYR A 8 1.76 -13.23 3.84
C TYR A 8 0.89 -13.85 4.93
N HIS A 9 0.40 -13.04 5.87
CA HIS A 9 -0.54 -13.52 6.89
C HIS A 9 -1.86 -13.97 6.26
N ALA A 10 -2.42 -13.20 5.32
CA ALA A 10 -3.61 -13.60 4.57
C ALA A 10 -3.40 -14.93 3.83
N TYR A 11 -2.22 -15.14 3.22
CA TYR A 11 -1.86 -16.43 2.61
C TYR A 11 -1.83 -17.57 3.64
N GLN A 12 -1.15 -17.38 4.78
CA GLN A 12 -1.09 -18.40 5.83
C GLN A 12 -2.49 -18.78 6.34
N LEU A 13 -3.36 -17.78 6.51
CA LEU A 13 -4.74 -17.98 6.95
C LEU A 13 -5.47 -18.92 5.99
N VAL A 14 -5.50 -18.60 4.70
CA VAL A 14 -6.30 -19.33 3.71
C VAL A 14 -5.68 -20.68 3.33
N HIS A 15 -4.34 -20.76 3.32
CA HIS A 15 -3.61 -22.00 3.13
C HIS A 15 -3.84 -22.98 4.30
N SER A 16 -3.80 -22.48 5.55
CA SER A 16 -4.07 -23.30 6.74
C SER A 16 -5.52 -23.78 6.83
N GLN A 17 -6.46 -23.05 6.21
CA GLN A 17 -7.86 -23.44 6.02
C GLN A 17 -8.07 -24.42 4.85
N GLY A 18 -6.99 -24.92 4.26
CA GLY A 18 -7.01 -26.01 3.28
C GLY A 18 -7.30 -25.57 1.85
N ILE A 19 -7.22 -24.26 1.54
CA ILE A 19 -7.25 -23.80 0.16
C ILE A 19 -5.91 -24.16 -0.48
N PRO A 20 -5.91 -24.98 -1.55
CA PRO A 20 -4.69 -25.40 -2.19
C PRO A 20 -4.03 -24.24 -2.95
N ASP A 21 -2.70 -24.25 -3.00
CA ASP A 21 -1.93 -23.18 -3.64
C ASP A 21 -2.34 -22.95 -5.08
N ASP A 22 -2.78 -23.96 -5.84
CA ASP A 22 -3.23 -23.80 -7.22
C ASP A 22 -4.46 -22.89 -7.38
N ARG A 23 -5.15 -22.56 -6.29
CA ARG A 23 -6.29 -21.63 -6.21
C ARG A 23 -5.97 -20.29 -5.53
N ILE A 24 -4.74 -20.10 -5.09
CA ILE A 24 -4.26 -18.85 -4.50
C ILE A 24 -3.28 -18.20 -5.47
N ILE A 25 -3.44 -16.91 -5.76
CA ILE A 25 -2.49 -16.16 -6.56
C ILE A 25 -1.93 -15.03 -5.70
N VAL A 26 -0.61 -15.02 -5.52
CA VAL A 26 0.08 -13.99 -4.72
C VAL A 26 0.91 -13.08 -5.62
N MET A 27 0.64 -11.78 -5.54
CA MET A 27 1.43 -10.74 -6.20
C MET A 27 2.09 -9.84 -5.14
N HIS A 28 3.42 -9.92 -5.03
CA HIS A 28 4.19 -9.21 -4.00
C HIS A 28 5.62 -8.97 -4.48
N SER A 29 6.33 -7.97 -3.96
CA SER A 29 7.69 -7.62 -4.39
C SER A 29 8.73 -8.73 -4.27
N ASP A 30 8.64 -9.49 -3.18
CA ASP A 30 9.66 -10.43 -2.69
C ASP A 30 11.01 -9.77 -2.32
N ASP A 31 11.00 -8.51 -1.88
CA ASP A 31 12.23 -7.74 -1.58
C ASP A 31 12.59 -7.64 -0.09
N ILE A 32 11.71 -8.03 0.83
CA ILE A 32 11.92 -7.83 2.28
C ILE A 32 12.61 -9.01 2.98
N ALA A 33 12.27 -10.26 2.61
CA ALA A 33 12.68 -11.43 3.40
C ALA A 33 14.20 -11.59 3.50
N TYR A 34 14.93 -11.23 2.46
CA TYR A 34 16.39 -11.31 2.41
C TYR A 34 17.05 -9.94 2.25
N ASP A 35 16.33 -8.87 2.60
CA ASP A 35 16.92 -7.53 2.63
C ASP A 35 18.07 -7.50 3.65
N PRO A 36 19.21 -6.85 3.35
CA PRO A 36 20.32 -6.72 4.30
C PRO A 36 19.96 -6.08 5.65
N LEU A 37 18.88 -5.30 5.69
CA LEU A 37 18.36 -4.64 6.87
C LEU A 37 17.32 -5.48 7.60
N ASN A 38 16.86 -6.59 7.01
CA ASN A 38 16.09 -7.57 7.76
C ASN A 38 17.02 -8.31 8.75
N PRO A 39 16.86 -8.09 10.06
CA PRO A 39 17.72 -8.71 11.07
C PRO A 39 17.54 -10.22 11.17
N THR A 40 16.48 -10.77 10.56
CA THR A 40 16.19 -12.20 10.52
C THR A 40 15.99 -12.64 9.07
N PRO A 41 17.06 -12.89 8.29
CA PRO A 41 16.95 -13.28 6.89
C PRO A 41 16.07 -14.51 6.68
N GLY A 42 15.16 -14.45 5.71
CA GLY A 42 14.15 -15.47 5.41
C GLY A 42 12.93 -15.47 6.34
N VAL A 43 12.87 -14.56 7.32
CA VAL A 43 11.76 -14.46 8.27
C VAL A 43 11.07 -13.12 8.15
N ILE A 44 9.75 -13.17 7.97
CA ILE A 44 8.85 -12.03 8.05
C ILE A 44 7.79 -12.35 9.10
N ILE A 45 7.50 -11.39 9.98
CA ILE A 45 6.48 -11.51 11.01
C ILE A 45 5.44 -10.41 10.80
N ASN A 46 4.17 -10.69 11.08
CA ASN A 46 3.07 -9.72 11.00
C ASN A 46 2.64 -9.19 12.40
N ALA A 47 3.22 -9.74 13.47
CA ALA A 47 3.03 -9.25 14.82
C ALA A 47 4.32 -9.46 15.63
N ILE A 48 4.53 -8.65 16.68
CA ILE A 48 5.65 -8.82 17.61
C ILE A 48 5.61 -10.25 18.18
N ASN A 49 6.73 -10.95 18.13
CA ASN A 49 6.86 -12.36 18.52
C ASN A 49 5.95 -13.35 17.74
N GLY A 50 5.39 -12.93 16.60
CA GLY A 50 4.60 -13.77 15.72
C GLY A 50 5.44 -14.83 14.99
N THR A 51 4.75 -15.77 14.36
CA THR A 51 5.37 -16.80 13.51
C THR A 51 5.87 -16.23 12.19
N ASN A 52 6.76 -16.96 11.52
CA ASN A 52 7.18 -16.61 10.17
C ASN A 52 6.01 -16.75 9.18
N VAL A 53 5.51 -15.64 8.66
CA VAL A 53 4.42 -15.63 7.68
C VAL A 53 4.91 -15.79 6.24
N TYR A 54 6.21 -15.63 5.98
CA TYR A 54 6.78 -15.73 4.62
C TYR A 54 6.97 -17.16 4.11
N GLU A 55 7.10 -18.13 5.01
CA GLU A 55 7.41 -19.51 4.63
C GLU A 55 6.29 -20.13 3.77
N GLY A 56 6.66 -20.70 2.63
CA GLY A 56 5.73 -21.37 1.73
C GLY A 56 4.89 -20.45 0.85
N VAL A 57 4.98 -19.12 0.98
CA VAL A 57 4.23 -18.17 0.13
C VAL A 57 4.62 -18.35 -1.35
N PRO A 58 3.64 -18.57 -2.26
CA PRO A 58 3.87 -18.67 -3.69
C PRO A 58 4.44 -17.39 -4.28
N LYS A 59 5.40 -17.54 -5.21
CA LYS A 59 6.02 -16.42 -5.94
C LYS A 59 5.44 -16.29 -7.35
N ASP A 60 4.11 -16.18 -7.46
CA ASP A 60 3.42 -16.19 -8.76
C ASP A 60 3.80 -14.95 -9.60
N TYR A 61 3.79 -13.77 -8.97
CA TYR A 61 4.23 -12.51 -9.56
C TYR A 61 5.09 -11.74 -8.56
N THR A 62 6.36 -11.50 -8.91
CA THR A 62 7.34 -10.81 -8.06
C THR A 62 8.11 -9.71 -8.78
N GLY A 63 8.63 -8.75 -8.02
CA GLY A 63 9.37 -7.60 -8.55
C GLY A 63 8.63 -6.88 -9.69
N ASN A 64 9.23 -6.90 -10.88
CA ASN A 64 8.69 -6.22 -12.07
C ASN A 64 7.41 -6.86 -12.64
N ASP A 65 7.04 -8.07 -12.19
CA ASP A 65 5.80 -8.70 -12.62
C ASP A 65 4.58 -8.19 -11.85
N VAL A 66 4.78 -7.39 -10.80
CA VAL A 66 3.73 -6.83 -9.94
C VAL A 66 3.19 -5.53 -10.54
N THR A 67 2.43 -5.67 -11.62
CA THR A 67 1.89 -4.55 -12.42
C THR A 67 0.37 -4.61 -12.51
N ILE A 68 -0.30 -3.48 -12.76
CA ILE A 68 -1.76 -3.43 -12.98
C ILE A 68 -2.14 -4.27 -14.20
N LYS A 69 -1.31 -4.24 -15.26
CA LYS A 69 -1.54 -5.07 -16.45
C LYS A 69 -1.59 -6.56 -16.10
N ASN A 70 -0.61 -7.05 -15.34
CA ASN A 70 -0.58 -8.45 -14.95
C ASN A 70 -1.73 -8.77 -13.99
N PHE A 71 -2.08 -7.86 -13.08
CA PHE A 71 -3.25 -8.05 -12.20
C PHE A 71 -4.55 -8.22 -12.98
N PHE A 72 -4.83 -7.31 -13.92
CA PHE A 72 -6.03 -7.42 -14.76
C PHE A 72 -5.98 -8.66 -15.66
N GLY A 73 -4.79 -9.04 -16.13
CA GLY A 73 -4.59 -10.29 -16.85
C GLY A 73 -4.88 -11.52 -15.98
N VAL A 74 -4.45 -11.52 -14.72
CA VAL A 74 -4.76 -12.56 -13.73
C VAL A 74 -6.26 -12.69 -13.54
N LEU A 75 -6.94 -11.57 -13.29
CA LEU A 75 -8.39 -11.52 -13.09
C LEU A 75 -9.16 -12.09 -14.29
N ASN A 76 -8.79 -11.66 -15.49
CA ASN A 76 -9.49 -12.04 -16.72
C ASN A 76 -9.13 -13.45 -17.24
N GLY A 77 -8.08 -14.07 -16.71
CA GLY A 77 -7.58 -15.35 -17.21
C GLY A 77 -6.83 -15.21 -18.54
N ASP A 78 -5.91 -14.23 -18.63
CA ASP A 78 -5.20 -13.87 -19.87
C ASP A 78 -4.43 -15.07 -20.47
N PRO A 79 -4.77 -15.50 -21.70
CA PRO A 79 -4.08 -16.58 -22.39
C PRO A 79 -2.59 -16.34 -22.63
N GLU A 80 -2.16 -15.08 -22.79
CA GLU A 80 -0.73 -14.79 -22.98
C GLU A 80 0.05 -14.96 -21.67
N LEU A 81 -0.52 -14.64 -20.51
CA LEU A 81 0.09 -14.97 -19.21
C LEU A 81 0.24 -16.49 -19.06
N ILE A 82 -0.81 -17.25 -19.38
CA ILE A 82 -0.77 -18.73 -19.35
C ILE A 82 0.34 -19.28 -20.25
N LYS A 83 0.49 -18.74 -21.47
CA LYS A 83 1.52 -19.15 -22.43
C LYS A 83 2.94 -18.91 -21.92
N HIS A 84 3.14 -17.90 -21.08
CA HIS A 84 4.40 -17.63 -20.39
C HIS A 84 4.56 -18.42 -19.08
N GLY A 85 3.68 -19.39 -18.81
CA GLY A 85 3.71 -20.21 -17.61
C GLY A 85 3.25 -19.48 -16.35
N LYS A 86 2.63 -18.30 -16.49
CA LYS A 86 2.09 -17.54 -15.36
C LYS A 86 0.71 -18.04 -14.96
N LYS A 87 0.44 -17.97 -13.67
CA LYS A 87 -0.80 -18.42 -13.05
C LYS A 87 -1.87 -17.34 -13.16
N VAL A 88 -3.08 -17.72 -13.54
CA VAL A 88 -4.22 -16.80 -13.69
C VAL A 88 -5.47 -17.46 -13.14
N ILE A 89 -6.53 -16.68 -12.95
CA ILE A 89 -7.82 -17.20 -12.54
C ILE A 89 -8.39 -18.07 -13.65
N LYS A 90 -8.75 -19.30 -13.30
CA LYS A 90 -9.53 -20.18 -14.17
C LYS A 90 -11.00 -20.03 -13.79
N THR A 91 -11.85 -19.80 -14.77
CA THR A 91 -13.31 -19.76 -14.60
C THR A 91 -13.78 -21.06 -13.96
N ASN A 92 -14.72 -20.94 -13.00
CA ASN A 92 -15.39 -22.04 -12.28
C ASN A 92 -14.64 -22.60 -11.05
N ALA A 93 -13.58 -21.93 -10.57
CA ALA A 93 -12.95 -22.25 -9.29
C ALA A 93 -13.15 -21.10 -8.29
N ASN A 94 -13.40 -21.44 -7.03
CA ASN A 94 -13.32 -20.51 -5.90
C ASN A 94 -11.84 -20.15 -5.73
N ASN A 95 -11.38 -19.15 -6.48
CA ASN A 95 -10.02 -18.64 -6.43
C ASN A 95 -9.96 -17.44 -5.49
N GLN A 96 -8.85 -17.32 -4.79
CA GLN A 96 -8.56 -16.15 -3.98
C GLN A 96 -7.40 -15.36 -4.57
N ILE A 97 -7.51 -14.04 -4.44
CA ILE A 97 -6.50 -13.12 -4.92
C ILE A 97 -6.09 -12.24 -3.75
N ILE A 98 -4.80 -12.22 -3.49
CA ILE A 98 -4.19 -11.32 -2.52
C ILE A 98 -3.13 -10.54 -3.30
N MET A 99 -3.29 -9.23 -3.40
CA MET A 99 -2.51 -8.44 -4.36
C MET A 99 -2.07 -7.11 -3.79
N PHE A 100 -0.82 -6.73 -4.09
CA PHE A 100 -0.31 -5.37 -3.98
C PHE A 100 0.40 -4.89 -5.27
N PRO A 101 -0.23 -4.19 -6.23
CA PRO A 101 0.47 -3.67 -7.42
C PRO A 101 1.47 -2.58 -7.06
N ASN A 102 2.50 -2.39 -7.88
CA ASN A 102 3.49 -1.31 -7.76
C ASN A 102 3.09 0.01 -8.41
N GLU A 103 1.86 0.08 -8.88
CA GLU A 103 1.38 1.11 -9.75
C GLU A 103 0.09 1.69 -9.18
N THR A 104 -0.15 2.93 -9.58
CA THR A 104 -1.33 3.69 -9.19
C THR A 104 -2.57 3.17 -9.92
N LEU A 105 -3.55 2.65 -9.17
CA LEU A 105 -4.77 2.07 -9.71
C LEU A 105 -5.96 3.02 -9.49
N HIS A 106 -6.54 3.50 -10.59
CA HIS A 106 -7.78 4.28 -10.57
C HIS A 106 -8.99 3.38 -10.26
N ALA A 107 -9.88 3.83 -9.37
CA ALA A 107 -11.08 3.08 -8.97
C ALA A 107 -11.95 2.64 -10.14
N LYS A 108 -12.13 3.51 -11.14
CA LYS A 108 -12.93 3.20 -12.33
C LYS A 108 -12.34 2.05 -13.13
N ASP A 109 -11.01 1.95 -13.23
CA ASP A 109 -10.36 0.87 -13.97
C ASP A 109 -10.54 -0.46 -13.23
N LEU A 110 -10.42 -0.48 -11.89
CA LEU A 110 -10.75 -1.65 -11.08
C LEU A 110 -12.21 -2.09 -11.25
N VAL A 111 -13.16 -1.18 -11.08
CA VAL A 111 -14.60 -1.50 -11.17
C VAL A 111 -15.00 -1.93 -12.58
N ASN A 112 -14.37 -1.38 -13.63
CA ASN A 112 -14.59 -1.84 -15.00
C ASN A 112 -14.20 -3.30 -15.17
N VAL A 113 -13.02 -3.71 -14.68
CA VAL A 113 -12.57 -5.10 -14.75
C VAL A 113 -13.49 -6.01 -13.94
N LEU A 114 -13.91 -5.60 -12.73
CA LEU A 114 -14.89 -6.36 -11.95
C LEU A 114 -16.23 -6.55 -12.68
N GLY A 115 -16.67 -5.52 -13.40
CA GLY A 115 -17.86 -5.57 -14.25
C GLY A 115 -17.70 -6.48 -15.48
N GLU A 116 -16.50 -6.56 -16.05
CA GLU A 116 -16.18 -7.51 -17.12
C GLU A 116 -16.25 -8.96 -16.61
N LEU A 117 -15.70 -9.22 -15.42
CA LEU A 117 -15.79 -10.53 -14.78
C LEU A 117 -17.24 -10.96 -14.56
N TYR A 118 -18.09 -10.04 -14.08
CA TYR A 118 -19.52 -10.29 -13.90
C TYR A 118 -20.21 -10.62 -15.24
N LYS A 119 -20.04 -9.76 -16.26
CA LYS A 119 -20.65 -9.95 -17.59
C LYS A 119 -20.23 -11.26 -18.26
N GLN A 120 -19.02 -11.73 -17.98
CA GLN A 120 -18.48 -12.96 -18.52
C GLN A 120 -18.80 -14.19 -17.64
N ASN A 121 -19.59 -14.04 -16.57
CA ASN A 121 -19.93 -15.09 -15.60
C ASN A 121 -18.68 -15.80 -15.05
N LYS A 122 -17.64 -15.03 -14.71
CA LYS A 122 -16.35 -15.56 -14.23
C LYS A 122 -16.41 -16.06 -12.78
N TYR A 123 -17.42 -15.67 -12.03
CA TYR A 123 -17.65 -16.04 -10.64
C TYR A 123 -19.15 -16.16 -10.34
N ASP A 124 -19.50 -16.97 -9.34
CA ASP A 124 -20.86 -17.04 -8.79
C ASP A 124 -21.07 -15.92 -7.75
N GLN A 125 -20.12 -15.78 -6.83
CA GLN A 125 -20.04 -14.71 -5.84
C GLN A 125 -18.59 -14.29 -5.66
N LEU A 126 -18.34 -12.98 -5.51
CA LEU A 126 -16.99 -12.44 -5.32
C LEU A 126 -16.94 -11.58 -4.05
N VAL A 127 -15.86 -11.75 -3.29
CA VAL A 127 -15.57 -10.99 -2.07
C VAL A 127 -14.22 -10.30 -2.22
N VAL A 128 -14.18 -8.99 -1.98
CA VAL A 128 -12.96 -8.16 -2.09
C VAL A 128 -12.69 -7.49 -0.75
N TYR A 129 -11.49 -7.70 -0.20
CA TYR A 129 -11.01 -6.98 0.99
C TYR A 129 -9.92 -6.03 0.50
N LEU A 130 -10.04 -4.74 0.83
CA LEU A 130 -9.13 -3.71 0.35
C LEU A 130 -8.57 -2.88 1.51
N GLU A 131 -7.29 -3.12 1.81
CA GLU A 131 -6.48 -2.29 2.70
C GLU A 131 -5.74 -1.22 1.89
N SER A 132 -6.03 0.03 2.18
CA SER A 132 -5.38 1.23 1.63
C SER A 132 -5.97 2.45 2.32
N CYS A 133 -5.17 3.53 2.42
CA CYS A 133 -5.70 4.87 2.58
C CYS A 133 -6.85 5.12 1.61
N LYS A 134 -7.94 5.71 2.12
CA LYS A 134 -9.09 6.14 1.32
C LYS A 134 -9.71 4.99 0.53
N SER A 135 -9.56 3.74 0.98
CA SER A 135 -9.98 2.52 0.27
C SER A 135 -11.47 2.52 -0.06
N GLY A 136 -12.33 3.14 0.76
CA GLY A 136 -13.75 3.30 0.45
C GLY A 136 -14.03 4.04 -0.87
N SER A 137 -13.11 4.92 -1.29
CA SER A 137 -13.23 5.64 -2.56
C SER A 137 -13.19 4.74 -3.78
N MET A 138 -12.60 3.54 -3.67
CA MET A 138 -12.49 2.59 -4.77
C MET A 138 -13.83 1.99 -5.18
N PHE A 139 -14.85 2.09 -4.33
CA PHE A 139 -16.17 1.49 -4.54
C PHE A 139 -17.32 2.49 -4.42
N ALA A 140 -17.16 3.57 -3.64
CA ALA A 140 -18.19 4.58 -3.43
C ALA A 140 -18.72 5.16 -4.75
N ASN A 141 -20.04 5.08 -4.93
CA ASN A 141 -20.77 5.48 -6.15
C ASN A 141 -20.27 4.83 -7.46
N LEU A 142 -19.53 3.73 -7.37
CA LEU A 142 -19.02 3.00 -8.53
C LEU A 142 -19.52 1.57 -8.58
N LEU A 143 -19.44 0.85 -7.46
CA LEU A 143 -19.72 -0.58 -7.41
C LEU A 143 -21.23 -0.84 -7.31
N PRO A 144 -21.87 -1.46 -8.32
CA PRO A 144 -23.29 -1.79 -8.26
C PRO A 144 -23.56 -2.91 -7.26
N ASN A 145 -24.81 -3.01 -6.80
CA ASN A 145 -25.25 -4.02 -5.84
C ASN A 145 -25.85 -5.29 -6.49
N ASP A 146 -25.86 -5.38 -7.82
CA ASP A 146 -26.47 -6.46 -8.60
C ASP A 146 -25.44 -7.32 -9.36
N TRP A 147 -24.17 -7.27 -8.95
CA TRP A 147 -23.05 -8.02 -9.55
C TRP A 147 -22.68 -9.29 -8.78
N ASN A 148 -23.43 -9.69 -7.75
CA ASN A 148 -23.05 -10.77 -6.83
C ASN A 148 -21.63 -10.56 -6.24
N LEU A 149 -21.27 -9.32 -5.97
CA LEU A 149 -19.95 -8.91 -5.48
C LEU A 149 -20.12 -8.11 -4.19
N TYR A 150 -19.43 -8.53 -3.14
CA TYR A 150 -19.33 -7.80 -1.87
C TYR A 150 -17.90 -7.28 -1.69
N ALA A 151 -17.76 -6.01 -1.32
CA ALA A 151 -16.46 -5.40 -1.04
C ALA A 151 -16.42 -4.83 0.36
N LEU A 152 -15.31 -5.06 1.05
CA LEU A 152 -14.95 -4.50 2.35
C LEU A 152 -13.71 -3.62 2.16
N ALA A 153 -13.84 -2.34 2.48
CA ALA A 153 -12.75 -1.38 2.47
C ALA A 153 -12.31 -1.06 3.90
N ALA A 154 -11.01 -0.85 4.10
CA ALA A 154 -10.42 -0.57 5.40
C ALA A 154 -10.76 0.80 5.98
N THR A 155 -11.12 1.78 5.14
CA THR A 155 -11.35 3.18 5.55
C THR A 155 -12.56 3.78 4.83
N GLN A 156 -13.07 4.90 5.34
CA GLN A 156 -13.96 5.78 4.58
C GLN A 156 -13.25 6.40 3.36
N PRO A 157 -14.01 6.90 2.36
CA PRO A 157 -13.43 7.50 1.16
C PRO A 157 -12.47 8.65 1.43
N ASP A 158 -12.56 9.39 2.53
CA ASP A 158 -11.74 10.55 2.83
C ASP A 158 -10.82 10.38 4.06
N GLU A 159 -10.67 9.14 4.52
CA GLU A 159 -9.93 8.77 5.72
C GLU A 159 -8.63 8.01 5.39
N TYR A 160 -7.60 8.18 6.21
CA TYR A 160 -6.32 7.48 6.05
C TYR A 160 -6.30 6.13 6.77
N GLY A 161 -5.49 5.21 6.27
CA GLY A 161 -5.16 3.98 6.99
C GLY A 161 -4.20 4.25 8.16
N ALA A 162 -4.05 3.25 9.02
CA ALA A 162 -3.10 3.29 10.12
C ALA A 162 -2.23 2.03 10.16
N GLN A 163 -1.01 2.21 10.66
CA GLN A 163 -0.04 1.15 10.88
C GLN A 163 -0.09 0.66 12.33
N TYR A 164 0.21 -0.62 12.51
CA TYR A 164 0.19 -1.29 13.80
C TYR A 164 1.43 -2.16 14.04
N SER A 165 1.69 -2.47 15.30
CA SER A 165 2.76 -3.37 15.74
C SER A 165 4.16 -2.85 15.35
N TYR A 166 4.58 -1.73 15.95
CA TYR A 166 5.95 -1.23 15.77
C TYR A 166 6.97 -2.13 16.48
N ASP A 167 7.84 -2.78 15.72
CA ASP A 167 8.97 -3.54 16.27
C ASP A 167 10.14 -2.59 16.52
N PHE A 168 10.29 -2.15 17.77
CA PHE A 168 11.36 -1.25 18.20
C PHE A 168 12.77 -1.80 17.93
N SER A 169 12.95 -3.11 18.03
CA SER A 169 14.23 -3.77 17.82
C SER A 169 14.02 -5.28 17.68
N PRO A 170 14.59 -5.92 16.64
CA PRO A 170 15.65 -5.39 15.79
C PRO A 170 15.21 -4.70 14.50
N ARG A 171 13.92 -4.70 14.14
CA ARG A 171 13.47 -4.28 12.79
C ARG A 171 13.26 -2.77 12.61
N GLN A 172 12.95 -2.04 13.68
CA GLN A 172 12.67 -0.60 13.65
C GLN A 172 11.64 -0.21 12.56
N SER A 173 10.60 -1.03 12.41
CA SER A 173 9.58 -0.92 11.37
C SER A 173 8.23 -1.41 11.91
N PHE A 174 7.13 -1.04 11.26
CA PHE A 174 5.82 -1.63 11.59
C PHE A 174 5.67 -2.99 10.92
N LEU A 175 4.93 -3.88 11.58
CA LEU A 175 4.77 -5.26 11.12
C LEU A 175 3.43 -5.52 10.44
N ALA A 176 2.45 -4.64 10.60
CA ALA A 176 1.11 -4.80 10.04
C ALA A 176 0.39 -3.45 9.85
N THR A 177 -0.72 -3.48 9.11
CA THR A 177 -1.73 -2.41 9.13
C THR A 177 -2.79 -2.67 10.20
N TYR A 178 -3.44 -1.60 10.67
CA TYR A 178 -4.42 -1.66 11.75
C TYR A 178 -5.65 -2.47 11.36
N PHE A 179 -6.30 -2.18 10.23
CA PHE A 179 -7.48 -2.92 9.80
C PHE A 179 -7.15 -4.39 9.53
N SER A 180 -6.05 -4.69 8.83
CA SER A 180 -5.64 -6.08 8.60
C SER A 180 -5.36 -6.81 9.92
N THR A 181 -4.74 -6.17 10.91
CA THR A 181 -4.54 -6.78 12.24
C THR A 181 -5.87 -7.17 12.90
N ILE A 182 -6.86 -6.26 12.91
CA ILE A 182 -8.17 -6.55 13.50
C ILE A 182 -8.91 -7.66 12.74
N TRP A 183 -8.79 -7.67 11.41
CA TRP A 183 -9.34 -8.73 10.57
C TRP A 183 -8.68 -10.09 10.86
N PHE A 184 -7.35 -10.17 10.89
CA PHE A 184 -6.65 -11.41 11.20
C PHE A 184 -6.95 -11.91 12.61
N GLN A 185 -7.01 -11.01 13.59
CA GLN A 185 -7.40 -11.37 14.96
C GLN A 185 -8.79 -12.02 15.00
N ASN A 186 -9.75 -11.47 14.26
CA ASN A 186 -11.06 -12.09 14.13
C ASN A 186 -10.96 -13.47 13.46
N ALA A 187 -10.28 -13.55 12.33
CA ALA A 187 -10.16 -14.79 11.55
C ALA A 187 -9.46 -15.93 12.31
N ASP A 188 -8.49 -15.60 13.17
CA ASP A 188 -7.76 -16.57 14.00
C ASP A 188 -8.59 -17.10 15.19
N GLN A 189 -9.56 -16.31 15.66
CA GLN A 189 -10.34 -16.61 16.87
C GLN A 189 -11.73 -17.17 16.58
N SER A 190 -12.32 -16.77 15.46
CA SER A 190 -13.68 -17.13 15.05
C SER A 190 -13.75 -18.51 14.39
N ASP A 191 -14.96 -19.08 14.40
CA ASP A 191 -15.28 -20.26 13.61
C ASP A 191 -15.79 -19.81 12.22
N PRO A 192 -14.97 -19.88 11.15
CA PRO A 192 -15.36 -19.42 9.81
C PRO A 192 -16.54 -20.21 9.21
N GLU A 193 -16.90 -21.39 9.74
CA GLU A 193 -18.11 -22.12 9.31
C GLU A 193 -19.39 -21.52 9.90
N ARG A 194 -19.29 -20.72 10.96
CA ARG A 194 -20.43 -20.10 11.66
C ARG A 194 -20.48 -18.60 11.49
N GLU A 195 -19.32 -17.96 11.42
CA GLU A 195 -19.21 -16.53 11.26
C GLU A 195 -19.63 -16.10 9.85
N THR A 196 -20.58 -15.17 9.76
CA THR A 196 -20.90 -14.51 8.51
C THR A 196 -19.92 -13.37 8.23
N LEU A 197 -19.76 -13.01 6.97
CA LEU A 197 -18.95 -11.84 6.58
C LEU A 197 -19.47 -10.54 7.24
N ASP A 198 -20.79 -10.42 7.45
CA ASP A 198 -21.40 -9.30 8.18
C ASP A 198 -21.02 -9.30 9.67
N THR A 199 -20.96 -10.48 10.31
CA THR A 199 -20.51 -10.59 11.71
C THR A 199 -19.03 -10.19 11.83
N GLN A 200 -18.19 -10.64 10.91
CA GLN A 200 -16.78 -10.22 10.84
C GLN A 200 -16.66 -8.71 10.62
N PHE A 201 -17.44 -8.13 9.71
CA PHE A 201 -17.45 -6.68 9.52
C PHE A 201 -17.84 -5.94 10.80
N GLN A 202 -18.90 -6.36 11.49
CA GLN A 202 -19.33 -5.74 12.75
C GLN A 202 -18.24 -5.83 13.83
N TYR A 203 -17.50 -6.95 13.90
CA TYR A 203 -16.35 -7.08 14.79
C TYR A 203 -15.29 -6.02 14.50
N ILE A 204 -14.94 -5.83 13.22
CA ILE A 204 -13.93 -4.86 12.80
C ILE A 204 -14.42 -3.42 13.03
N ALA A 205 -15.64 -3.11 12.58
CA ALA A 205 -16.26 -1.79 12.69
C ALA A 205 -16.50 -1.34 14.14
N ALA A 206 -16.60 -2.27 15.09
CA ALA A 206 -16.69 -1.97 16.52
C ALA A 206 -15.36 -1.50 17.15
N ARG A 207 -14.26 -1.48 16.38
CA ARG A 207 -12.93 -1.06 16.83
C ARG A 207 -12.36 0.08 15.97
N PRO A 208 -13.07 1.23 15.88
CA PRO A 208 -12.62 2.32 15.02
C PRO A 208 -11.45 3.10 15.61
N ASP A 209 -11.20 3.04 16.93
CA ASP A 209 -10.28 3.96 17.60
C ASP A 209 -8.80 3.66 17.29
N VAL A 210 -8.15 4.62 16.63
CA VAL A 210 -6.71 4.61 16.35
C VAL A 210 -6.04 5.71 17.18
N TRP A 211 -5.22 5.29 18.15
CA TRP A 211 -4.53 6.19 19.08
C TRP A 211 -3.10 6.46 18.63
N VAL A 212 -2.86 7.60 17.98
CA VAL A 212 -1.54 8.01 17.47
C VAL A 212 -0.83 8.97 18.43
N PRO A 213 0.50 8.93 18.56
CA PRO A 213 1.24 9.89 19.35
C PRO A 213 1.22 11.27 18.68
N TYR A 214 1.01 12.32 19.49
CA TYR A 214 0.95 13.71 19.08
C TYR A 214 1.79 14.55 20.03
N GLN A 215 2.80 15.25 19.52
CA GLN A 215 3.70 16.06 20.34
C GLN A 215 3.14 17.48 20.55
N VAL A 216 3.18 17.96 21.80
CA VAL A 216 2.88 19.35 22.16
C VAL A 216 4.02 19.85 23.04
N GLY A 217 4.96 20.59 22.45
CA GLY A 217 6.21 20.93 23.12
C GLY A 217 7.02 19.67 23.45
N ASP A 218 7.39 19.51 24.72
CA ASP A 218 8.13 18.34 25.21
C ASP A 218 7.20 17.19 25.69
N GLU A 219 5.88 17.36 25.60
CA GLU A 219 4.89 16.37 26.05
C GLU A 219 4.32 15.55 24.89
N THR A 220 4.25 14.22 25.08
CA THR A 220 3.58 13.31 24.14
C THR A 220 2.14 13.02 24.58
N TRP A 221 1.19 13.42 23.77
CA TRP A 221 -0.24 13.13 23.89
C TRP A 221 -0.66 12.03 22.93
N CYS A 222 -1.87 11.48 23.10
CA CYS A 222 -2.39 10.45 22.21
C CYS A 222 -3.70 10.92 21.61
N LEU A 223 -3.66 11.18 20.30
CA LEU A 223 -4.80 11.65 19.53
C LEU A 223 -5.58 10.46 19.00
N ASN A 224 -6.92 10.49 19.13
CA ASN A 224 -7.79 9.53 18.48
C ASN A 224 -8.19 10.07 17.11
N VAL A 225 -7.75 9.43 16.03
CA VAL A 225 -8.04 9.84 14.63
C VAL A 225 -9.11 8.98 13.96
N THR A 226 -9.39 7.81 14.52
CA THR A 226 -10.30 6.77 14.01
C THR A 226 -9.98 6.19 12.63
N GLN A 227 -10.40 4.95 12.38
CA GLN A 227 -10.39 4.25 11.10
C GLN A 227 -11.71 3.48 10.94
N HIS A 228 -12.52 3.85 9.94
CA HIS A 228 -13.89 3.35 9.77
C HIS A 228 -14.02 2.44 8.55
N PRO A 229 -13.99 1.11 8.71
CA PRO A 229 -14.18 0.19 7.59
C PRO A 229 -15.57 0.37 6.95
N GLN A 230 -15.66 0.17 5.63
CA GLN A 230 -16.86 0.38 4.84
C GLN A 230 -17.23 -0.85 4.01
N GLN A 231 -18.53 -1.10 3.82
CA GLN A 231 -19.05 -2.18 2.98
C GLN A 231 -19.71 -1.63 1.71
N TYR A 232 -19.51 -2.31 0.58
CA TYR A 232 -20.07 -1.94 -0.72
C TYR A 232 -20.55 -3.18 -1.50
N GLY A 233 -21.33 -2.94 -2.57
CA GLY A 233 -21.86 -3.98 -3.45
C GLY A 233 -23.10 -4.69 -2.87
N ASP A 234 -23.20 -6.00 -3.10
CA ASP A 234 -24.32 -6.83 -2.64
C ASP A 234 -24.16 -7.23 -1.16
N LEU A 235 -24.72 -6.42 -0.27
CA LEU A 235 -24.71 -6.68 1.18
C LEU A 235 -25.49 -7.94 1.60
N SER A 236 -26.30 -8.53 0.72
CA SER A 236 -26.97 -9.80 1.02
C SER A 236 -25.98 -10.94 1.11
N ILE A 237 -24.87 -10.88 0.37
CA ILE A 237 -23.76 -11.83 0.47
C ILE A 237 -23.19 -11.79 1.88
N ALA A 238 -22.92 -10.59 2.39
CA ALA A 238 -22.32 -10.43 3.71
C ALA A 238 -23.17 -11.06 4.82
N LYS A 239 -24.49 -10.90 4.71
CA LYS A 239 -25.47 -11.38 5.70
C LYS A 239 -25.76 -12.87 5.62
N THR A 240 -25.66 -13.46 4.42
CA THR A 240 -26.11 -14.85 4.18
C THR A 240 -24.98 -15.85 4.01
N ARG A 241 -23.75 -15.38 3.75
CA ARG A 241 -22.59 -16.23 3.49
C ARG A 241 -21.61 -16.22 4.64
N THR A 242 -21.04 -17.39 4.90
CA THR A 242 -20.05 -17.59 5.95
C THR A 242 -18.66 -17.27 5.43
N VAL A 243 -17.75 -16.91 6.34
CA VAL A 243 -16.35 -16.62 6.02
C VAL A 243 -15.71 -17.82 5.29
N SER A 244 -15.99 -19.04 5.75
CA SER A 244 -15.45 -20.28 5.18
C SER A 244 -15.79 -20.53 3.71
N GLN A 245 -16.90 -19.99 3.21
CA GLN A 245 -17.25 -20.14 1.79
C GLN A 245 -16.26 -19.42 0.87
N PHE A 246 -15.59 -18.41 1.38
CA PHE A 246 -14.58 -17.64 0.66
C PHE A 246 -13.18 -17.96 1.14
N MET A 247 -12.96 -18.10 2.45
CA MET A 247 -11.64 -18.25 3.09
C MET A 247 -11.19 -19.69 3.34
N GLY A 248 -12.11 -20.65 3.24
CA GLY A 248 -11.86 -22.07 3.49
C GLY A 248 -12.49 -22.55 4.82
N PRO A 249 -12.81 -23.85 4.96
CA PRO A 249 -13.30 -24.39 6.22
C PRO A 249 -12.19 -24.45 7.29
N LEU A 250 -12.55 -24.61 8.56
CA LEU A 250 -11.56 -24.91 9.59
C LEU A 250 -10.88 -26.25 9.28
N SER A 251 -9.57 -26.23 9.08
CA SER A 251 -8.76 -27.45 9.11
C SER A 251 -8.79 -28.04 10.53
N GLN A 252 -8.90 -29.37 10.66
CA GLN A 252 -8.88 -30.06 11.96
C GLN A 252 -7.59 -29.80 12.78
N ASN A 253 -6.54 -29.29 12.14
CA ASN A 253 -5.27 -28.89 12.77
C ASN A 253 -5.14 -27.38 13.04
N GLY A 254 -6.10 -26.56 12.60
CA GLY A 254 -5.99 -25.09 12.53
C GLY A 254 -6.45 -24.33 13.79
N LEU A 255 -7.11 -24.99 14.73
CA LEU A 255 -7.40 -24.38 16.03
C LEU A 255 -6.17 -24.47 16.91
N ASN A 256 -5.22 -23.55 16.74
CA ASN A 256 -4.29 -23.25 17.82
C ASN A 256 -5.08 -22.52 18.91
N LYS A 257 -5.82 -23.29 19.73
CA LYS A 257 -6.69 -22.78 20.82
C LYS A 257 -5.95 -21.94 21.86
N ASP A 258 -4.63 -21.88 21.77
CA ASP A 258 -3.74 -21.23 22.73
C ASP A 258 -3.45 -19.76 22.41
N ILE A 259 -3.88 -19.22 21.27
CA ILE A 259 -3.82 -17.76 21.00
C ILE A 259 -5.21 -17.14 21.24
N LYS A 260 -5.68 -17.24 22.48
CA LYS A 260 -6.88 -16.53 22.98
C LYS A 260 -6.50 -15.27 23.76
N GLN A 261 -5.43 -14.59 23.37
CA GLN A 261 -5.16 -13.27 23.90
C GLN A 261 -5.76 -12.25 22.93
N ASP A 262 -6.76 -11.50 23.41
CA ASP A 262 -7.09 -10.24 22.78
C ASP A 262 -5.81 -9.42 22.71
N ILE A 263 -5.39 -9.05 21.51
CA ILE A 263 -4.27 -8.13 21.34
C ILE A 263 -4.70 -6.83 22.00
N ILE A 264 -4.05 -6.48 23.10
CA ILE A 264 -4.21 -5.15 23.70
C ILE A 264 -3.53 -4.20 22.74
N ILE A 265 -4.34 -3.46 21.97
CA ILE A 265 -3.85 -2.36 21.14
C ILE A 265 -3.32 -1.31 22.10
N GLU A 266 -1.99 -1.28 22.23
CA GLU A 266 -1.32 -0.28 23.05
C GLU A 266 -1.62 1.10 22.48
N LYS A 267 -2.24 1.95 23.30
CA LYS A 267 -2.47 3.34 22.92
C LYS A 267 -1.12 3.99 22.57
N CYS A 268 -1.14 4.88 21.58
CA CYS A 268 0.00 5.72 21.19
C CYS A 268 1.15 4.95 20.50
N ASN A 269 0.93 3.70 20.11
CA ASN A 269 1.89 2.87 19.37
C ASN A 269 1.48 2.67 17.89
N LEU A 270 0.60 3.54 17.38
CA LEU A 270 0.10 3.53 16.01
C LEU A 270 0.55 4.81 15.30
N THR A 271 0.62 4.78 13.97
CA THR A 271 0.81 5.99 13.16
C THR A 271 -0.13 5.94 11.97
N ILE A 272 -0.58 7.09 11.50
CA ILE A 272 -1.32 7.16 10.23
C ILE A 272 -0.35 6.95 9.08
N ASP A 273 -0.81 6.31 8.01
CA ASP A 273 0.02 5.97 6.85
C ASP A 273 0.69 7.20 6.23
N GLN A 274 0.01 8.34 6.26
CA GLN A 274 0.56 9.61 5.76
C GLN A 274 1.84 10.03 6.49
N ASP A 275 2.02 9.69 7.77
CA ASP A 275 3.13 10.16 8.61
C ASP A 275 4.19 9.10 8.88
N ILE A 276 4.04 7.91 8.28
CA ILE A 276 4.88 6.75 8.61
C ILE A 276 6.37 7.02 8.50
N TYR A 277 6.85 7.63 7.41
CA TYR A 277 8.27 7.86 7.19
C TYR A 277 8.86 8.89 8.16
N VAL A 278 8.10 9.94 8.47
CA VAL A 278 8.48 10.96 9.45
C VAL A 278 8.54 10.34 10.85
N PHE A 279 7.53 9.54 11.20
CA PHE A 279 7.50 8.80 12.45
C PHE A 279 8.70 7.85 12.59
N LEU A 280 9.00 7.05 11.55
CA LEU A 280 10.13 6.12 11.56
C LEU A 280 11.47 6.84 11.69
N ALA A 281 11.67 7.94 10.95
CA ALA A 281 12.89 8.74 11.06
C ALA A 281 13.06 9.31 12.48
N GLN A 282 12.00 9.89 13.06
CA GLN A 282 12.03 10.41 14.43
C GLN A 282 12.34 9.31 15.45
N LYS A 283 11.67 8.14 15.35
CA LYS A 283 11.94 7.01 16.25
C LYS A 283 13.38 6.52 16.16
N ARG A 284 13.95 6.46 14.95
CA ARG A 284 15.35 6.11 14.75
C ARG A 284 16.29 7.11 15.42
N ILE A 285 16.01 8.42 15.35
CA ILE A 285 16.77 9.47 16.06
C ILE A 285 16.71 9.27 17.58
N ASP A 286 15.54 8.95 18.12
CA ASP A 286 15.31 8.79 19.55
C ASP A 286 16.03 7.56 20.12
N LEU A 287 16.04 6.46 19.36
CA LEU A 287 16.63 5.17 19.76
C LEU A 287 18.14 5.09 19.52
N THR A 288 18.68 5.90 18.62
CA THR A 288 20.09 5.83 18.21
C THR A 288 20.99 6.59 19.16
N VAL A 289 22.00 5.89 19.69
CA VAL A 289 23.04 6.47 20.55
C VAL A 289 24.23 7.00 19.74
N ASP A 290 24.59 6.35 18.64
CA ASP A 290 25.71 6.78 17.79
C ASP A 290 25.41 8.14 17.16
N THR A 291 26.30 9.11 17.38
CA THR A 291 26.06 10.50 16.97
C THR A 291 26.07 10.66 15.45
N ASN A 292 26.85 9.86 14.72
CA ASN A 292 26.92 9.95 13.26
C ASN A 292 25.65 9.35 12.63
N GLU A 293 25.19 8.21 13.13
CA GLU A 293 23.91 7.62 12.71
C GLU A 293 22.73 8.50 13.08
N LYS A 294 22.73 9.09 14.28
CA LYS A 294 21.71 10.06 14.69
C LYS A 294 21.65 11.26 13.76
N GLN A 295 22.80 11.82 13.37
CA GLN A 295 22.85 12.91 12.39
C GLN A 295 22.31 12.47 11.02
N ARG A 296 22.60 11.25 10.57
CA ARG A 296 22.05 10.72 9.30
C ARG A 296 20.52 10.63 9.33
N TYR A 297 19.94 10.17 10.45
CA TYR A 297 18.49 10.13 10.59
C TYR A 297 17.87 11.52 10.70
N GLN A 298 18.58 12.48 11.33
CA GLN A 298 18.17 13.89 11.32
C GLN A 298 18.16 14.46 9.89
N ASP A 299 19.21 14.23 9.11
CA ASP A 299 19.29 14.66 7.71
C ASP A 299 18.15 14.04 6.88
N GLN A 300 17.78 12.78 7.15
CA GLN A 300 16.64 12.10 6.55
C GLN A 300 15.30 12.77 6.93
N LEU A 301 15.08 13.06 8.23
CA LEU A 301 13.88 13.73 8.71
C LEU A 301 13.74 15.15 8.13
N ASP A 302 14.83 15.90 8.09
CA ASP A 302 14.87 17.23 7.48
C ASP A 302 14.57 17.16 5.98
N GLY A 303 15.08 16.13 5.29
CA GLY A 303 14.77 15.84 3.90
C GLY A 303 13.29 15.55 3.66
N LEU A 304 12.70 14.66 4.46
CA LEU A 304 11.26 14.35 4.40
C LEU A 304 10.41 15.60 4.64
N THR A 305 10.79 16.43 5.60
CA THR A 305 10.07 17.66 5.93
C THR A 305 10.12 18.66 4.77
N ARG A 306 11.31 18.92 4.21
CA ARG A 306 11.46 19.79 3.03
C ARG A 306 10.69 19.28 1.82
N GLY A 307 10.71 17.96 1.57
CA GLY A 307 9.96 17.35 0.47
C GLY A 307 8.45 17.55 0.61
N ARG A 308 7.90 17.43 1.82
CA ARG A 308 6.48 17.70 2.10
C ARG A 308 6.12 19.17 1.89
N GLU A 309 6.92 20.08 2.44
CA GLU A 309 6.76 21.52 2.27
C GLU A 309 6.78 21.90 0.78
N TYR A 310 7.65 21.26 -0.01
CA TYR A 310 7.74 21.48 -1.44
C TYR A 310 6.47 21.02 -2.18
N VAL A 311 5.97 19.81 -1.90
CA VAL A 311 4.69 19.33 -2.48
C VAL A 311 3.55 20.28 -2.14
N ASP A 312 3.44 20.72 -0.88
CA ASP A 312 2.40 21.65 -0.44
C ASP A 312 2.53 23.01 -1.14
N LYS A 313 3.76 23.51 -1.32
CA LYS A 313 4.03 24.74 -2.07
C LYS A 313 3.61 24.61 -3.53
N VAL A 314 3.99 23.53 -4.22
CA VAL A 314 3.63 23.31 -5.63
C VAL A 314 2.11 23.28 -5.82
N LEU A 315 1.39 22.57 -4.94
CA LEU A 315 -0.08 22.54 -5.00
C LEU A 315 -0.70 23.90 -4.70
N TYR A 316 -0.18 24.64 -3.72
CA TYR A 316 -0.64 25.98 -3.41
C TYR A 316 -0.44 26.95 -4.59
N GLU A 317 0.75 26.96 -5.19
CA GLU A 317 1.07 27.78 -6.36
C GLU A 317 0.21 27.41 -7.58
N TYR A 318 0.01 26.11 -7.81
CA TYR A 318 -0.88 25.61 -8.86
C TYR A 318 -2.33 26.09 -8.66
N VAL A 319 -2.92 25.85 -7.48
CA VAL A 319 -4.31 26.27 -7.19
C VAL A 319 -4.45 27.78 -7.34
N ASN A 320 -3.47 28.55 -6.87
CA ASN A 320 -3.46 30.00 -7.00
C ASN A 320 -3.37 30.46 -8.47
N SER A 321 -2.63 29.74 -9.32
CA SER A 321 -2.53 30.07 -10.76
C SER A 321 -3.87 29.92 -11.50
N ILE A 322 -4.70 28.95 -11.10
CA ILE A 322 -6.02 28.68 -11.69
C ILE A 322 -7.17 29.40 -10.98
N GLN A 323 -6.87 30.27 -10.01
CA GLN A 323 -7.85 30.97 -9.18
C GLN A 323 -8.86 31.79 -10.01
N HIS A 324 -8.43 32.31 -11.15
CA HIS A 324 -9.27 33.05 -12.10
C HIS A 324 -10.40 32.19 -12.72
N LEU A 325 -10.25 30.86 -12.75
CA LEU A 325 -11.26 29.90 -13.22
C LEU A 325 -12.30 29.57 -12.13
N MET A 326 -11.97 29.84 -10.86
CA MET A 326 -12.78 29.54 -9.68
C MET A 326 -13.00 30.82 -8.84
N PRO A 327 -13.62 31.88 -9.41
CA PRO A 327 -13.84 33.12 -8.68
C PRO A 327 -14.71 32.86 -7.44
N ASN A 328 -14.35 33.47 -6.32
CA ASN A 328 -15.03 33.39 -5.01
C ASN A 328 -14.78 32.14 -4.16
N ILE A 329 -13.86 31.23 -4.54
CA ILE A 329 -13.46 30.12 -3.66
C ILE A 329 -12.05 30.36 -3.16
N ALA A 330 -11.82 30.41 -1.86
CA ALA A 330 -10.47 30.59 -1.31
C ALA A 330 -9.56 29.40 -1.66
N THR A 331 -8.28 29.68 -1.98
CA THR A 331 -7.24 28.66 -2.21
C THR A 331 -7.22 27.60 -1.11
N ASN A 332 -7.25 28.03 0.16
CA ASN A 332 -7.25 27.12 1.31
C ASN A 332 -8.49 26.20 1.36
N ALA A 333 -9.64 26.63 0.82
CA ALA A 333 -10.80 25.76 0.75
C ALA A 333 -10.59 24.64 -0.27
N ILE A 334 -9.99 24.92 -1.43
CA ILE A 334 -9.63 23.90 -2.43
C ILE A 334 -8.56 22.94 -1.89
N LEU A 335 -7.61 23.42 -1.10
CA LEU A 335 -6.52 22.59 -0.59
C LEU A 335 -6.90 21.67 0.57
N ASN A 336 -7.93 22.02 1.37
CA ASN A 336 -8.19 21.35 2.65
C ASN A 336 -9.60 20.77 2.79
N THR A 337 -10.50 20.98 1.83
CA THR A 337 -11.84 20.36 1.90
C THR A 337 -11.80 18.93 1.38
N ASN A 338 -12.68 18.08 1.88
CA ASN A 338 -12.96 16.79 1.27
C ASN A 338 -14.31 16.89 0.57
N ARG A 339 -14.34 16.47 -0.70
CA ARG A 339 -15.57 16.38 -1.49
C ARG A 339 -15.70 14.98 -2.06
N GLU A 340 -16.94 14.61 -2.29
CA GLU A 340 -17.27 13.39 -3.01
C GLU A 340 -16.99 13.58 -4.52
N LEU A 341 -16.40 12.56 -5.15
CA LEU A 341 -16.01 12.61 -6.56
C LEU A 341 -17.14 12.16 -7.49
N TYR A 342 -17.54 13.06 -8.39
CA TYR A 342 -18.50 12.80 -9.47
C TYR A 342 -17.85 12.95 -10.85
N ASN A 343 -17.03 13.99 -11.05
CA ASN A 343 -16.37 14.29 -12.32
C ASN A 343 -15.05 13.51 -12.48
N ARG A 344 -15.18 12.21 -12.72
CA ARG A 344 -14.07 11.25 -12.81
C ARG A 344 -13.15 11.47 -14.02
N GLU A 345 -13.67 12.02 -15.10
CA GLU A 345 -12.87 12.33 -16.29
C GLU A 345 -11.89 13.47 -16.01
N CYS A 346 -12.39 14.58 -15.43
CA CYS A 346 -11.55 15.67 -14.96
C CYS A 346 -10.51 15.18 -13.96
N TYR A 347 -10.94 14.41 -12.97
CA TYR A 347 -10.07 13.95 -11.89
C TYR A 347 -8.93 13.07 -12.43
N ARG A 348 -9.25 12.07 -13.26
CA ARG A 348 -8.25 11.23 -13.92
C ARG A 348 -7.26 12.06 -14.70
N LYS A 349 -7.72 13.01 -15.53
CA LYS A 349 -6.84 13.86 -16.33
C LYS A 349 -5.90 14.70 -15.45
N MET A 350 -6.41 15.28 -14.37
CA MET A 350 -5.62 16.07 -13.43
C MET A 350 -4.55 15.23 -12.74
N VAL A 351 -4.94 14.08 -12.21
CA VAL A 351 -4.03 13.16 -11.51
C VAL A 351 -2.96 12.60 -12.44
N ASP A 352 -3.34 12.14 -13.63
CA ASP A 352 -2.39 11.57 -14.60
C ASP A 352 -1.39 12.64 -15.04
N THR A 353 -1.86 13.88 -15.29
CA THR A 353 -0.97 15.00 -15.64
C THR A 353 -0.05 15.36 -14.47
N PHE A 354 -0.57 15.42 -13.24
CA PHE A 354 0.26 15.68 -12.04
C PHE A 354 1.31 14.58 -11.82
N ASN A 355 0.94 13.32 -12.05
CA ASN A 355 1.83 12.17 -11.95
C ASN A 355 2.98 12.22 -12.97
N GLU A 356 2.65 12.61 -14.21
CA GLU A 356 3.62 12.68 -15.31
C GLU A 356 4.51 13.93 -15.27
N LYS A 357 3.96 15.07 -14.82
CA LYS A 357 4.60 16.39 -14.96
C LYS A 357 5.19 16.93 -13.67
N CYS A 358 4.65 16.57 -12.51
CA CYS A 358 5.03 17.16 -11.24
C CYS A 358 5.72 16.14 -10.34
N PHE A 359 5.03 15.05 -9.98
CA PHE A 359 5.56 14.06 -9.03
C PHE A 359 5.17 12.64 -9.44
N ASN A 360 6.13 11.72 -9.49
CA ASN A 360 5.80 10.30 -9.62
C ASN A 360 5.09 9.83 -8.35
N LEU A 361 3.77 9.65 -8.42
CA LEU A 361 2.92 9.35 -7.27
C LEU A 361 3.23 8.00 -6.65
N SER A 362 3.77 7.06 -7.43
CA SER A 362 4.19 5.75 -6.91
C SER A 362 5.50 5.83 -6.10
N LYS A 363 6.23 6.95 -6.16
CA LYS A 363 7.47 7.19 -5.42
C LYS A 363 7.37 8.30 -4.36
N ASN A 364 6.35 9.14 -4.45
CA ASN A 364 6.11 10.24 -3.53
C ASN A 364 4.73 10.06 -2.89
N THR A 365 4.67 9.31 -1.77
CA THR A 365 3.40 8.95 -1.15
C THR A 365 2.71 10.15 -0.51
N TYR A 366 3.47 11.15 -0.05
CA TYR A 366 2.89 12.41 0.39
C TYR A 366 2.14 13.15 -0.73
N ALA A 367 2.71 13.26 -1.94
CA ALA A 367 2.04 13.85 -3.09
C ALA A 367 0.78 13.06 -3.48
N LEU A 368 0.84 11.73 -3.39
CA LEU A 368 -0.33 10.88 -3.57
C LEU A 368 -1.43 11.21 -2.56
N HIS A 369 -1.13 11.36 -1.27
CA HIS A 369 -2.15 11.71 -0.27
C HIS A 369 -2.85 13.05 -0.55
N LYS A 370 -2.19 13.94 -1.31
CA LYS A 370 -2.70 15.26 -1.69
C LYS A 370 -3.53 15.27 -2.98
N VAL A 371 -3.69 14.16 -3.70
CA VAL A 371 -4.49 14.17 -4.96
C VAL A 371 -5.97 14.49 -4.75
N HIS A 372 -6.48 14.44 -3.52
CA HIS A 372 -7.85 14.87 -3.20
C HIS A 372 -8.12 16.34 -3.57
N VAL A 373 -7.08 17.19 -3.62
CA VAL A 373 -7.18 18.58 -4.11
C VAL A 373 -7.77 18.65 -5.52
N PHE A 374 -7.45 17.68 -6.38
CA PHE A 374 -7.98 17.64 -7.74
C PHE A 374 -9.46 17.27 -7.77
N ILE A 375 -9.98 16.54 -6.78
CA ILE A 375 -11.42 16.33 -6.62
C ILE A 375 -12.09 17.68 -6.38
N ASN A 376 -11.57 18.48 -5.44
CA ASN A 376 -12.14 19.79 -5.12
C ASN A 376 -12.16 20.74 -6.32
N ILE A 377 -11.10 20.73 -7.13
CA ILE A 377 -11.02 21.51 -8.38
C ILE A 377 -12.08 21.00 -9.37
N CYS A 378 -12.12 19.70 -9.63
CA CYS A 378 -13.02 19.12 -10.62
C CYS A 378 -14.49 19.29 -10.27
N GLU A 379 -14.85 19.17 -8.99
CA GLU A 379 -16.23 19.40 -8.52
C GLU A 379 -16.58 20.88 -8.50
N THR A 380 -15.62 21.76 -8.31
CA THR A 380 -15.83 23.21 -8.46
C THR A 380 -16.05 23.60 -9.92
N LEU A 381 -15.30 22.97 -10.84
CA LEU A 381 -15.36 23.22 -12.28
C LEU A 381 -16.37 22.33 -13.01
N ASN A 382 -17.23 21.61 -12.27
CA ASN A 382 -18.13 20.61 -12.83
C ASN A 382 -19.00 21.18 -13.96
N GLY A 383 -19.21 20.38 -15.01
CA GLY A 383 -19.96 20.76 -16.22
C GLY A 383 -19.26 21.73 -17.16
N ARG A 384 -17.97 22.07 -16.94
CA ARG A 384 -17.19 23.01 -17.77
C ARG A 384 -15.94 22.34 -18.36
N THR A 385 -16.11 21.44 -19.32
CA THR A 385 -15.03 20.62 -19.91
C THR A 385 -13.81 21.40 -20.34
N GLU A 386 -13.99 22.38 -21.22
CA GLU A 386 -12.89 23.24 -21.72
C GLU A 386 -12.15 23.98 -20.59
N VAL A 387 -12.83 24.28 -19.48
CA VAL A 387 -12.28 25.02 -18.35
C VAL A 387 -11.38 24.13 -17.50
N TRP A 388 -11.84 22.92 -17.14
CA TRP A 388 -10.99 22.03 -16.36
C TRP A 388 -9.86 21.42 -17.19
N GLU A 389 -10.02 21.26 -18.51
CA GLU A 389 -8.92 20.91 -19.41
C GLU A 389 -7.84 21.99 -19.41
N SER A 390 -8.24 23.26 -19.46
CA SER A 390 -7.31 24.40 -19.34
C SER A 390 -6.59 24.41 -17.99
N ALA A 391 -7.31 24.11 -16.90
CA ALA A 391 -6.71 23.97 -15.57
C ALA A 391 -5.69 22.82 -15.52
N ALA A 392 -6.03 21.64 -16.06
CA ALA A 392 -5.12 20.50 -16.13
C ALA A 392 -3.86 20.83 -16.92
N LYS A 393 -3.97 21.60 -18.00
CA LYS A 393 -2.82 22.05 -18.79
C LYS A 393 -1.87 22.96 -17.99
N GLN A 394 -2.33 23.68 -16.98
CA GLN A 394 -1.43 24.48 -16.13
C GLN A 394 -0.47 23.61 -15.30
N LEU A 395 -0.79 22.32 -15.07
CA LEU A 395 0.15 21.38 -14.45
C LEU A 395 1.37 21.07 -15.33
N ASP A 396 1.31 21.34 -16.64
CA ASP A 396 2.49 21.23 -17.52
C ASP A 396 3.60 22.22 -17.12
N ASN A 397 3.27 23.27 -16.35
CA ASN A 397 4.24 24.26 -15.87
C ASN A 397 4.95 23.84 -14.57
N CYS A 398 4.68 22.65 -14.04
CA CYS A 398 5.52 22.09 -12.98
C CYS A 398 6.97 22.01 -13.47
N GLU A 399 7.85 22.85 -12.93
CA GLU A 399 9.26 22.78 -13.26
C GLU A 399 9.81 21.43 -12.77
N ASN A 400 10.39 20.64 -13.68
CA ASN A 400 11.20 19.47 -13.34
C ASN A 400 12.51 19.94 -12.69
N ASN A 401 12.40 20.42 -11.45
CA ASN A 401 13.56 20.69 -10.62
C ASN A 401 13.98 19.41 -9.93
N THR A 402 15.26 19.30 -9.60
CA THR A 402 15.87 18.17 -8.87
C THR A 402 15.22 17.89 -7.50
N GLU A 403 14.39 18.81 -7.00
CA GLU A 403 13.54 18.59 -5.80
C GLU A 403 12.31 17.70 -6.09
N ASN A 404 11.87 17.57 -7.36
CA ASN A 404 10.84 16.60 -7.78
C ASN A 404 11.34 15.14 -7.67
N GLU A 405 12.66 14.94 -7.69
CA GLU A 405 13.30 13.65 -7.44
C GLU A 405 13.49 13.35 -5.95
N PHE A 406 12.96 14.17 -5.04
CA PHE A 406 12.89 13.82 -3.63
C PHE A 406 11.83 12.72 -3.45
N ILE A 407 12.25 11.51 -3.78
CA ILE A 407 11.66 10.25 -3.39
C ILE A 407 11.73 10.28 -1.86
N GLU A 408 10.59 10.11 -1.16
CA GLU A 408 10.63 9.72 0.24
C GLU A 408 11.70 8.63 0.31
N MET A 409 12.85 8.85 0.96
CA MET A 409 13.99 7.95 0.79
C MET A 409 13.58 6.54 1.22
N HIS A 410 13.18 5.74 0.23
CA HIS A 410 12.79 4.36 0.39
C HIS A 410 14.04 3.47 0.41
N SER A 411 15.22 4.05 0.13
CA SER A 411 16.47 3.49 0.63
C SER A 411 16.63 3.93 2.08
N GLU A 412 16.23 3.05 2.97
CA GLU A 412 17.01 2.84 4.18
C GLU A 412 18.50 2.95 3.81
N LEU A 413 19.21 3.82 4.52
CA LEU A 413 20.63 4.13 4.36
C LEU A 413 21.44 2.99 3.75
N GLN A 414 22.27 3.23 2.73
CA GLN A 414 23.42 2.34 2.50
C GLN A 414 24.24 2.27 3.79
N PRO A 415 24.36 1.10 4.44
CA PRO A 415 25.41 0.87 5.41
C PRO A 415 26.49 0.05 4.70
N LEU A 416 27.66 0.67 4.45
CA LEU A 416 28.92 -0.07 4.33
C LEU A 416 28.96 -1.26 3.35
N LEU A 417 29.14 -1.00 2.04
CA LEU A 417 29.85 -1.96 1.16
C LEU A 417 31.21 -1.44 0.67
N ALA A 418 31.78 -0.43 1.33
CA ALA A 418 33.13 0.03 1.03
C ALA A 418 33.88 0.54 2.26
N LYS A 419 34.07 -0.31 3.27
CA LYS A 419 35.31 -0.32 4.09
C LYS A 419 35.33 -1.50 5.04
N ASN A 420 36.43 -2.25 4.96
CA ASN A 420 36.87 -3.33 5.85
C ASN A 420 36.40 -4.76 5.53
N ILE A 421 36.59 -5.19 4.29
CA ILE A 421 37.05 -6.58 4.02
C ILE A 421 38.54 -6.51 3.69
N GLY A 422 39.36 -6.82 4.70
CA GLY A 422 40.67 -7.48 4.64
C GLY A 422 41.78 -6.91 3.74
N HIS A 423 42.79 -6.28 4.36
CA HIS A 423 44.18 -6.48 3.94
C HIS A 423 45.02 -6.99 5.11
N ASN A 424 45.04 -8.32 5.25
CA ASN A 424 46.22 -9.04 5.70
C ASN A 424 46.32 -10.29 4.81
N SER A 425 47.08 -10.17 3.73
CA SER A 425 47.55 -11.32 2.96
C SER A 425 49.00 -11.08 2.55
N HIS A 426 49.90 -11.87 3.14
CA HIS A 426 51.22 -12.11 2.59
C HIS A 426 51.10 -12.99 1.33
N PRO A 427 52.03 -12.86 0.36
CA PRO A 427 51.85 -13.36 -0.99
C PRO A 427 52.33 -14.80 -1.15
N ILE A 428 51.58 -15.60 -1.91
CA ILE A 428 52.14 -16.76 -2.61
C ILE A 428 51.81 -16.63 -4.09
N THR A 429 52.88 -16.55 -4.86
CA THR A 429 52.98 -16.51 -6.31
C THR A 429 52.47 -17.79 -6.96
N ASN A 430 51.72 -17.68 -8.06
CA ASN A 430 52.11 -18.31 -9.34
C ASN A 430 51.27 -17.82 -10.52
N GLN A 431 51.99 -17.63 -11.63
CA GLN A 431 51.58 -17.15 -12.95
C GLN A 431 50.74 -18.16 -13.73
N SER A 432 49.82 -17.69 -14.57
CA SER A 432 49.93 -17.80 -16.05
C SER A 432 48.69 -17.26 -16.78
N ASP A 433 48.92 -16.23 -17.63
CA ASP A 433 48.34 -15.91 -18.97
C ASP A 433 46.83 -16.10 -19.24
N ARG A 434 46.08 -15.27 -19.99
CA ARG A 434 46.22 -14.01 -20.76
C ARG A 434 44.82 -13.72 -21.35
N LYS A 435 44.37 -12.45 -21.34
CA LYS A 435 43.91 -11.68 -22.53
C LYS A 435 43.01 -10.48 -22.15
N SER A 436 43.64 -9.30 -22.23
CA SER A 436 43.15 -8.05 -22.82
C SER A 436 41.81 -7.44 -22.37
N CYS A 437 41.91 -6.49 -21.44
CA CYS A 437 41.08 -5.29 -21.40
C CYS A 437 41.27 -4.45 -22.67
N ASN A 438 40.17 -4.00 -23.26
CA ASN A 438 40.11 -2.72 -23.98
C ASN A 438 38.95 -1.92 -23.39
N LEU A 439 39.29 -0.77 -22.79
CA LEU A 439 38.35 0.25 -22.33
C LEU A 439 37.57 0.80 -23.51
N ILE A 440 36.23 0.75 -23.42
CA ILE A 440 35.37 1.76 -24.03
C ILE A 440 34.48 2.30 -22.91
N ASN A 441 34.72 3.56 -22.56
CA ASN A 441 33.87 4.41 -21.74
C ASN A 441 32.45 4.44 -22.32
N ARG A 442 31.47 3.81 -21.67
CA ARG A 442 30.06 4.24 -21.68
C ARG A 442 29.39 3.78 -20.37
N LEU A 443 29.09 4.77 -19.53
CA LEU A 443 28.01 4.85 -18.53
C LEU A 443 27.56 3.55 -17.84
N PRO A 444 27.75 3.45 -16.52
CA PRO A 444 26.71 2.92 -15.63
C PRO A 444 26.44 3.97 -14.52
N PHE A 445 25.26 4.06 -13.93
CA PHE A 445 24.78 3.20 -12.85
C PHE A 445 23.25 3.40 -12.78
N SER A 446 22.47 2.44 -13.25
CA SER A 446 21.78 1.41 -12.43
C SER A 446 20.76 1.99 -11.45
N PHE A 447 19.50 1.95 -11.88
CA PHE A 447 18.27 2.12 -11.11
C PHE A 447 18.19 1.06 -10.00
N TRP A 448 17.81 1.44 -8.77
CA TRP A 448 17.61 0.49 -7.67
C TRP A 448 16.31 0.75 -6.90
N LEU A 449 15.51 -0.33 -6.83
CA LEU A 449 14.58 -0.81 -5.80
C LEU A 449 13.76 0.22 -5.01
N THR A 450 12.47 0.32 -5.37
CA THR A 450 11.42 0.93 -4.55
C THR A 450 10.58 -0.18 -3.90
N PRO A 451 10.32 -0.12 -2.58
CA PRO A 451 9.31 -0.93 -1.91
C PRO A 451 7.95 -0.79 -2.59
N VAL A 452 7.21 -1.87 -2.52
CA VAL A 452 6.06 -2.19 -3.36
C VAL A 452 4.77 -1.91 -2.61
N TRP A 453 3.95 -1.02 -3.18
CA TRP A 453 2.75 -0.49 -2.53
C TRP A 453 1.62 -0.28 -3.55
N ILE A 454 0.39 -0.65 -3.17
CA ILE A 454 -0.81 -0.22 -3.89
C ILE A 454 -1.02 1.24 -3.60
N TYR A 455 -1.14 2.01 -4.67
CA TYR A 455 -1.59 3.39 -4.58
C TYR A 455 -2.97 3.47 -5.20
N CYS A 456 -3.99 3.38 -4.35
CA CYS A 456 -5.38 3.56 -4.76
C CYS A 456 -5.67 5.05 -5.02
N ILE A 457 -6.30 5.33 -6.16
CA ILE A 457 -6.74 6.68 -6.54
C ILE A 457 -8.23 6.64 -6.89
N TYR A 458 -8.95 7.69 -6.50
CA TYR A 458 -10.42 7.77 -6.52
C TYR A 458 -11.07 7.46 -7.86
#